data_AF-A0A1K1P0A9-F1
#
_entry.id   AF-A0A1K1P0A9-F1
#
_cell.length_a   1.000
_cell.length_b   1.000
_cell.length_c   1.000
_cell.angle_alpha   90.00
_cell.angle_beta   90.00
_cell.angle_gamma   90.00
#
_symmetry.space_group_name_H-M   'P 1'
#
loop_
_entity.id
_entity.type
_entity.pdbx_description
1 polymer ?
#
loop_
_entity_poly.entity_id
_entity_poly.type
_entity_poly.pdbx_seq_one_letter_code
_entity_poly.pdbx_strand_id
1 'polypeptide(L)'
;MIIRILKTFPHTRGDFIHSGTEVSARKSLTNDRAYQILEGVHIGAEIPDHQCYEVDQEVVHLQNKINKLSLELEEKRNRISQLSKKVTDYSFDLSEARRERDLLLQQIERSIDELPQPSDAEVKAGISKIFDEWDADRSSGRPMDDDLETRIIRFVRSVYFR
;
A
#
# COMPACT_ATOMS: atom_id res chain seq x y z
N MET A 1 28.41 20.02 -34.62
CA MET A 1 29.17 19.33 -33.56
C MET A 1 29.25 20.26 -32.37
N ILE A 2 29.11 19.77 -31.14
CA ILE A 2 29.25 20.61 -29.95
C ILE A 2 30.67 20.43 -29.42
N ILE A 3 31.35 21.54 -29.19
CA ILE A 3 32.66 21.56 -28.53
C ILE A 3 32.56 22.36 -27.24
N ARG A 4 33.41 22.04 -26.27
CA ARG A 4 33.63 22.90 -25.10
C ARG A 4 35.05 23.46 -25.16
N ILE A 5 35.18 24.70 -24.71
CA ILE A 5 36.42 25.47 -24.80
C ILE A 5 37.15 25.44 -23.46
N LEU A 6 38.46 25.13 -23.45
CA LEU A 6 39.23 24.98 -22.21
C LEU A 6 39.88 26.26 -21.71
N LYS A 7 40.06 27.28 -22.54
CA LYS A 7 40.67 28.57 -22.15
C LYS A 7 39.87 29.75 -22.71
N THR A 8 40.08 30.93 -22.15
CA THR A 8 39.45 32.16 -22.65
C THR A 8 40.05 32.57 -23.99
N PHE A 9 39.21 32.88 -24.98
CA PHE A 9 39.66 33.37 -26.29
C PHE A 9 39.12 34.76 -26.61
N PRO A 10 39.99 35.70 -27.01
CA PRO A 10 39.55 36.98 -27.52
C PRO A 10 38.97 36.78 -28.93
N HIS A 11 37.71 37.18 -29.14
CA HIS A 11 37.12 37.14 -30.48
C HIS A 11 37.29 38.48 -31.22
N THR A 12 37.20 39.60 -30.49
CA THR A 12 37.65 40.95 -30.88
C THR A 12 37.91 41.76 -29.59
N ARG A 13 38.39 43.01 -29.70
CA ARG A 13 38.80 43.87 -28.56
C ARG A 13 37.56 44.28 -27.71
N GLY A 14 37.02 43.35 -26.91
CA GLY A 14 35.87 43.56 -26.03
C GLY A 14 35.13 42.28 -25.63
N ASP A 15 35.15 41.25 -26.48
CA ASP A 15 34.32 40.05 -26.33
C ASP A 15 35.18 38.79 -26.16
N PHE A 16 35.10 38.17 -24.98
CA PHE A 16 35.83 36.94 -24.64
C PHE A 16 34.88 35.76 -24.62
N ILE A 17 35.27 34.67 -25.28
CA ILE A 17 34.63 33.38 -25.04
C ILE A 17 35.22 32.79 -23.77
N HIS A 18 34.38 32.49 -22.77
CA HIS A 18 34.84 31.96 -21.48
C HIS A 18 35.29 30.50 -21.54
N SER A 19 36.24 30.14 -20.67
CA SER A 19 36.59 28.74 -20.43
C SER A 19 35.39 28.00 -19.85
N GLY A 20 35.12 26.80 -20.36
CA GLY A 20 33.97 25.99 -19.98
C GLY A 20 32.72 26.24 -20.82
N THR A 21 32.74 27.23 -21.72
CA THR A 21 31.61 27.51 -22.62
C THR A 21 31.46 26.41 -23.66
N GLU A 22 30.24 25.90 -23.80
CA GLU A 22 29.84 24.96 -24.84
C GLU A 22 29.30 25.74 -26.04
N VAL A 23 29.82 25.43 -27.23
CA VAL A 23 29.40 26.10 -28.47
C VAL A 23 29.16 25.07 -29.57
N SER A 24 28.15 25.33 -30.40
CA SER A 24 27.99 24.66 -31.68
C SER A 24 29.06 25.15 -32.65
N ALA A 25 29.91 24.26 -33.15
CA ALA A 25 30.96 24.60 -34.10
C ALA A 25 31.13 23.54 -35.20
N ARG A 26 31.84 23.91 -36.27
CA ARG A 26 32.33 23.01 -37.33
C ARG A 26 33.81 23.23 -37.55
N LYS A 27 34.51 22.26 -38.14
CA LYS A 27 35.90 22.48 -38.56
C LYS A 27 35.97 23.65 -39.55
N SER A 28 36.92 24.57 -39.37
CA SER A 28 37.07 25.70 -40.27
C SER A 28 37.48 25.20 -41.67
N LEU A 29 36.88 25.79 -42.70
CA LEU A 29 37.20 25.47 -44.10
C LEU A 29 38.48 26.17 -44.58
N THR A 30 38.92 27.19 -43.85
CA THR A 30 40.10 28.02 -44.16
C THR A 30 41.30 27.68 -43.29
N ASN A 31 41.07 27.01 -42.16
CA ASN A 31 42.09 26.70 -41.18
C ASN A 31 41.83 25.33 -40.52
N ASP A 32 42.54 24.30 -40.98
CA ASP A 32 42.40 22.93 -40.46
C ASP A 32 42.76 22.77 -38.98
N ARG A 33 43.33 23.80 -38.34
CA ARG A 33 43.66 23.81 -36.92
C ARG A 33 42.68 24.63 -36.08
N ALA A 34 41.52 24.96 -36.63
CA ALA A 34 40.49 25.71 -35.93
C ALA A 34 39.08 25.18 -36.18
N TYR A 35 38.17 25.54 -35.27
CA TYR A 35 36.74 25.35 -35.37
C TYR A 35 36.05 26.70 -35.52
N GLN A 36 35.09 26.79 -36.44
CA GLN A 36 34.25 27.96 -36.63
C GLN A 36 32.93 27.80 -35.85
N ILE A 37 32.62 28.78 -35.00
CA ILE A 37 31.36 28.83 -34.24
C ILE A 37 30.18 29.07 -35.18
N LEU A 38 29.10 28.30 -34.98
CA LEU A 38 27.92 28.30 -35.84
C LEU A 38 26.73 29.08 -35.26
N GLU A 39 26.65 29.21 -33.94
CA GLU A 39 25.50 29.78 -33.24
C GLU A 39 25.94 30.66 -32.05
N GLY A 40 25.14 31.68 -31.70
CA GLY A 40 25.37 32.55 -30.54
C GLY A 40 25.98 33.93 -30.85
N VAL A 41 26.56 34.57 -29.82
CA VAL A 41 27.12 35.93 -29.90
C VAL A 41 28.43 35.98 -30.71
N HIS A 42 29.11 34.85 -30.84
CA HIS A 42 30.43 34.74 -31.48
C HIS A 42 30.39 33.93 -32.79
N ILE A 43 29.27 33.93 -33.51
CA ILE A 43 29.13 33.22 -34.79
C ILE A 43 30.24 33.65 -35.75
N GLY A 44 30.86 32.69 -36.42
CA GLY A 44 31.95 32.93 -37.37
C GLY A 44 33.34 33.01 -36.74
N ALA A 45 33.45 33.11 -35.41
CA ALA A 45 34.73 33.06 -34.70
C ALA A 45 35.49 31.76 -34.96
N GLU A 46 36.80 31.84 -35.11
CA GLU A 46 37.69 30.68 -35.12
C GLU A 46 38.27 30.41 -33.74
N ILE A 47 38.13 29.18 -33.25
CA ILE A 47 38.72 28.68 -32.02
C ILE A 47 39.77 27.63 -32.38
N PRO A 48 41.04 27.80 -31.96
CA PRO A 48 42.06 26.79 -32.18
C PRO A 48 41.72 25.42 -31.59
N ASP A 49 42.02 24.36 -32.36
CA ASP A 49 41.69 22.96 -32.07
C ASP A 49 42.19 22.49 -30.70
N HIS A 50 43.45 22.80 -30.37
CA HIS A 50 44.09 22.44 -29.09
C HIS A 50 43.44 23.06 -27.84
N GLN A 51 42.42 23.89 -28.02
CA GLN A 51 41.68 24.57 -26.95
C GLN A 51 40.22 24.13 -26.92
N CYS A 52 39.83 23.27 -27.85
CA CYS A 52 38.51 22.68 -27.98
C CYS A 52 38.57 21.22 -27.48
N TYR A 53 37.45 20.74 -26.98
CA TYR A 53 37.21 19.31 -26.87
C TYR A 53 35.81 19.00 -27.36
N GLU A 54 35.66 17.90 -28.09
CA GLU A 54 34.37 17.46 -28.59
C GLU A 54 33.53 16.91 -27.45
N VAL A 55 32.29 17.41 -27.35
CA VAL A 55 31.31 16.87 -26.42
C VAL A 55 30.54 15.78 -27.16
N ASP A 56 30.84 14.52 -26.85
CA ASP A 56 30.09 13.39 -27.39
C ASP A 56 28.63 13.48 -26.96
N GLN A 57 27.74 13.72 -27.93
CA GLN A 57 26.30 13.85 -27.69
C GLN A 57 25.72 12.60 -27.01
N GLU A 58 26.32 11.43 -27.26
CA GLU A 58 25.96 10.17 -26.61
C GLU A 58 26.23 10.21 -25.10
N VAL A 59 27.35 10.79 -24.66
CA VAL A 59 27.68 10.94 -23.23
C VAL A 59 26.65 11.83 -22.54
N VAL A 60 26.29 12.96 -23.15
CA VAL A 60 25.25 13.86 -22.60
C VAL A 60 23.90 13.16 -22.54
N HIS A 61 23.53 12.41 -23.58
CA HIS A 61 22.28 11.66 -23.61
C HIS A 61 22.23 10.58 -22.52
N LEU A 62 23.31 9.79 -22.38
CA LEU A 62 23.43 8.77 -21.34
C LEU A 62 23.40 9.38 -19.94
N GLN A 63 24.07 10.51 -19.72
CA GLN A 63 24.04 11.20 -18.43
C GLN A 63 22.63 11.65 -18.06
N ASN A 64 21.88 12.21 -19.02
CA ASN A 64 20.48 12.59 -18.81
C ASN A 64 19.60 11.37 -18.49
N LYS A 65 19.84 10.24 -19.17
CA LYS A 65 19.14 8.99 -18.90
C LYS A 65 19.45 8.45 -17.49
N ILE A 66 20.71 8.50 -17.07
CA ILE A 66 21.15 8.12 -15.72
C ILE A 66 20.44 8.99 -14.67
N ASN A 67 20.40 10.32 -14.87
CA ASN A 67 19.75 11.24 -13.94
C ASN A 67 18.25 10.94 -13.81
N LYS A 68 17.57 10.70 -14.94
CA LYS A 68 16.15 10.35 -14.96
C LYS A 68 15.89 9.03 -14.21
N LEU A 69 16.65 7.98 -14.53
CA LEU A 69 16.52 6.69 -13.86
C LEU A 69 16.84 6.77 -12.36
N SER A 70 17.80 7.61 -11.96
CA SER A 70 18.15 7.82 -10.56
C SER A 70 16.99 8.45 -9.78
N LEU A 71 16.30 9.44 -10.38
CA LEU A 71 15.12 10.05 -9.78
C LEU A 71 13.97 9.05 -9.62
N GLU A 72 13.67 8.30 -10.69
CA GLU A 72 12.63 7.25 -10.65
C GLU A 72 12.93 6.19 -9.58
N LEU A 73 14.20 5.80 -9.44
CA LEU A 73 14.63 4.83 -8.44
C LEU A 73 14.42 5.36 -7.02
N GLU A 74 14.73 6.64 -6.78
CA GLU A 74 14.52 7.29 -5.49
C GLU A 74 13.02 7.41 -5.14
N GLU A 75 12.17 7.75 -6.11
CA GLU A 75 10.72 7.74 -5.92
C GLU A 75 10.20 6.34 -5.56
N LYS A 76 10.69 5.29 -6.24
CA LYS A 76 10.33 3.90 -5.93
C LYS A 76 10.80 3.48 -4.55
N ARG A 77 12.01 3.85 -4.13
CA ARG A 77 12.53 3.60 -2.77
C ARG A 77 11.65 4.26 -1.71
N ASN A 78 11.29 5.52 -1.92
CA ASN A 78 10.39 6.24 -1.01
C ASN A 78 9.02 5.56 -0.94
N ARG A 79 8.48 5.10 -2.08
CA ARG A 79 7.22 4.37 -2.11
C ARG A 79 7.30 3.04 -1.36
N ILE A 80 8.38 2.28 -1.52
CA ILE A 80 8.63 1.05 -0.77
C ILE A 80 8.65 1.33 0.74
N SER A 81 9.39 2.36 1.17
CA SER A 81 9.46 2.75 2.59
C SER A 81 8.08 3.08 3.18
N GLN A 82 7.26 3.84 2.45
CA GLN A 82 5.88 4.15 2.86
C GLN A 82 5.01 2.89 2.97
N LEU A 83 5.11 1.98 2.00
CA LEU A 83 4.34 0.73 2.01
C LEU A 83 4.79 -0.19 3.14
N SER A 84 6.09 -0.29 3.40
CA SER A 84 6.63 -1.05 4.54
C SER A 84 6.08 -0.53 5.86
N LYS A 85 6.02 0.79 6.04
CA LYS A 85 5.40 1.38 7.25
C LYS A 85 3.94 0.97 7.39
N LYS A 86 3.14 1.07 6.31
CA LYS A 86 1.73 0.63 6.32
C LYS A 86 1.56 -0.85 6.65
N VAL A 87 2.46 -1.71 6.17
CA VAL A 87 2.44 -3.14 6.50
C VAL A 87 2.67 -3.35 8.00
N THR A 88 3.61 -2.63 8.60
CA THR A 88 3.85 -2.69 10.05
C THR A 88 2.64 -2.20 10.82
N ASP A 89 2.05 -1.06 10.43
CA ASP A 89 0.87 -0.47 11.09
C ASP A 89 -0.32 -1.46 11.01
N TYR A 90 -0.62 -2.02 9.83
CA TYR A 90 -1.69 -3.02 9.69
C TYR A 90 -1.41 -4.32 10.44
N SER A 91 -0.16 -4.75 10.53
CA SER A 91 0.21 -5.92 11.33
C SER A 91 -0.06 -5.68 12.83
N PHE A 92 0.17 -4.45 13.31
CA PHE A 92 -0.13 -4.06 14.68
C PHE A 92 -1.64 -4.04 14.93
N ASP A 93 -2.41 -3.34 14.08
CA ASP A 93 -3.87 -3.26 14.17
C ASP A 93 -4.53 -4.66 14.17
N LEU A 94 -4.02 -5.56 13.32
CA LEU A 94 -4.52 -6.93 13.24
C LEU A 94 -4.20 -7.76 14.49
N SER A 95 -3.07 -7.49 15.14
CA SER A 95 -2.74 -8.11 16.43
C SER A 95 -3.68 -7.64 17.55
N GLU A 96 -3.96 -6.35 17.62
CA GLU A 96 -4.90 -5.79 18.61
C GLU A 96 -6.33 -6.31 18.38
N ALA A 97 -6.81 -6.31 17.14
CA ALA A 97 -8.13 -6.85 16.81
C ALA A 97 -8.27 -8.34 17.16
N ARG A 98 -7.21 -9.14 16.96
CA ARG A 98 -7.19 -10.56 17.38
C ARG A 98 -7.29 -10.69 18.89
N ARG A 99 -6.55 -9.87 19.63
CA ARG A 99 -6.59 -9.86 21.09
C ARG A 99 -7.97 -9.49 21.61
N GLU A 100 -8.60 -8.47 21.04
CA GLU A 100 -9.96 -8.06 21.40
C GLU A 100 -10.98 -9.17 21.12
N ARG A 101 -10.91 -9.80 19.94
CA ARG A 101 -11.74 -10.96 19.59
C ARG A 101 -11.57 -12.08 20.62
N ASP A 102 -10.34 -12.42 21.00
CA ASP A 102 -10.09 -13.51 21.94
C ASP A 102 -10.63 -13.19 23.35
N LEU A 103 -10.56 -11.92 23.77
CA LEU A 103 -11.18 -11.46 25.01
C LEU A 103 -12.70 -11.56 24.97
N LEU A 104 -13.32 -11.14 23.86
CA LEU A 104 -14.78 -11.25 23.67
C LEU A 104 -15.25 -12.71 23.65
N LEU A 105 -14.49 -13.61 23.00
CA LEU A 105 -14.79 -15.04 23.02
C LEU A 105 -14.74 -15.61 24.44
N GLN A 106 -13.73 -15.27 25.23
CA GLN A 106 -13.66 -15.68 26.63
C GLN A 106 -14.82 -15.14 27.47
N GLN A 107 -15.26 -13.91 27.20
CA GLN A 107 -16.44 -13.34 27.86
C GLN A 107 -17.70 -14.09 27.49
N ILE A 108 -17.89 -14.42 26.21
CA ILE A 108 -19.03 -15.20 25.73
C ILE A 108 -19.04 -16.59 26.37
N GLU A 109 -17.90 -17.28 26.40
CA GLU A 109 -17.77 -18.60 27.03
C GLU A 109 -18.15 -18.54 28.52
N ARG A 110 -17.65 -17.54 29.26
CA ARG A 110 -18.05 -17.34 30.67
C ARG A 110 -19.53 -17.05 30.81
N SER A 111 -20.09 -16.19 29.96
CA SER A 111 -21.52 -15.88 30.01
C SER A 111 -22.38 -17.11 29.71
N ILE A 112 -21.93 -17.99 28.81
CA ILE A 112 -22.60 -19.28 28.53
C ILE A 112 -22.52 -20.20 29.76
N ASP A 113 -21.35 -20.30 30.41
CA ASP A 113 -21.19 -21.10 31.63
C ASP A 113 -22.01 -20.56 32.81
N GLU A 114 -22.23 -19.25 32.87
CA GLU A 114 -23.09 -18.59 33.86
C GLU A 114 -24.59 -18.70 33.55
N LEU A 115 -24.98 -19.13 32.33
CA LEU A 115 -26.39 -19.36 32.03
C LEU A 115 -26.93 -20.48 32.91
N PRO A 116 -28.07 -20.27 33.61
CA PRO A 116 -28.65 -21.27 34.47
C PRO A 116 -29.03 -22.50 33.64
N GLN A 117 -28.34 -23.61 33.89
CA GLN A 117 -28.72 -24.91 33.32
C GLN A 117 -29.85 -25.49 34.16
N PRO A 118 -30.99 -25.85 33.55
CA PRO A 118 -32.06 -26.49 34.29
C PRO A 118 -31.56 -27.83 34.83
N SER A 119 -31.84 -28.10 36.10
CA SER A 119 -31.44 -29.36 36.71
C SER A 119 -32.24 -30.53 36.15
N ASP A 120 -31.63 -31.72 36.09
CA ASP A 120 -32.34 -32.96 35.73
C ASP A 120 -33.60 -33.18 36.57
N ALA A 121 -33.58 -32.73 37.83
CA ALA A 121 -34.73 -32.81 38.73
C ALA A 121 -35.88 -31.90 38.29
N GLU A 122 -35.60 -30.66 37.88
CA GLU A 122 -36.61 -29.72 37.37
C GLU A 122 -37.20 -30.20 36.05
N VAL A 123 -36.35 -30.71 35.14
CA VAL A 123 -36.81 -31.26 33.85
C VAL A 123 -37.69 -32.49 34.09
N LYS A 124 -37.26 -33.43 34.94
CA LYS A 124 -38.05 -34.62 35.29
C LYS A 124 -39.38 -34.26 35.96
N ALA A 125 -39.35 -33.35 36.93
CA ALA A 125 -40.56 -32.94 37.65
C ALA A 125 -41.58 -32.27 36.71
N GLY A 126 -41.12 -31.41 35.79
CA GLY A 126 -42.02 -30.79 34.83
C GLY A 126 -42.55 -31.74 33.77
N ILE A 127 -41.73 -32.69 33.27
CA ILE A 127 -42.22 -33.74 32.37
C ILE A 127 -43.25 -34.63 33.09
N SER A 128 -42.98 -35.06 34.32
CA SER A 128 -43.96 -35.84 35.11
C SER A 128 -45.28 -35.10 35.27
N LYS A 129 -45.24 -33.80 35.56
CA LYS A 129 -46.45 -32.97 35.67
C LYS A 129 -47.25 -32.94 34.37
N ILE A 130 -46.58 -32.85 33.21
CA ILE A 130 -47.24 -32.88 31.89
C ILE A 130 -47.92 -34.23 31.65
N PHE A 131 -47.28 -35.34 32.04
CA PHE A 131 -47.89 -36.67 31.98
C PHE A 131 -49.14 -36.77 32.85
N ASP A 132 -49.08 -36.28 34.10
CA ASP A 132 -50.22 -36.29 35.01
C ASP A 132 -51.40 -35.46 34.47
N GLU A 133 -51.12 -34.27 33.91
CA GLU A 133 -52.12 -33.41 33.28
C GLU A 133 -52.72 -34.07 32.02
N TRP A 134 -51.88 -34.72 31.21
CA TRP A 134 -52.33 -35.45 30.03
C TRP A 134 -53.27 -36.61 30.38
N ASP A 135 -52.91 -37.42 31.37
CA ASP A 135 -53.73 -38.54 31.81
C ASP A 135 -55.05 -38.06 32.42
N ALA A 136 -55.05 -36.95 33.16
CA ALA A 136 -56.25 -36.33 33.70
C ALA A 136 -57.17 -35.79 32.59
N ASP A 137 -56.63 -35.05 31.61
CA ASP A 137 -57.38 -34.54 30.46
C ASP A 137 -58.04 -35.70 29.69
N ARG A 138 -57.29 -36.78 29.44
CA ARG A 138 -57.76 -37.96 28.71
C ARG A 138 -58.88 -38.67 29.47
N SER A 139 -58.75 -38.77 30.78
CA SER A 139 -59.74 -39.41 31.66
C SER A 139 -61.01 -38.56 31.82
N SER A 140 -60.90 -37.24 31.67
CA SER A 140 -62.02 -36.30 31.80
C SER A 140 -62.86 -36.13 30.53
N GLY A 141 -62.41 -36.68 29.38
CA GLY A 141 -63.09 -36.54 28.10
C GLY A 141 -63.05 -35.12 27.52
N ARG A 142 -62.16 -34.24 28.03
CA ARG A 142 -61.96 -32.91 27.48
C ARG A 142 -61.29 -33.01 26.11
N PRO A 143 -61.67 -32.14 25.14
CA PRO A 143 -60.90 -32.00 23.92
C PRO A 143 -59.47 -31.52 24.26
N MET A 144 -58.47 -32.21 23.72
CA MET A 144 -57.05 -31.85 23.90
C MET A 144 -56.61 -30.94 22.76
N ASP A 145 -56.13 -29.75 23.11
CA ASP A 145 -55.69 -28.72 22.13
C ASP A 145 -54.34 -29.04 21.47
N ASP A 146 -53.48 -29.82 22.13
CA ASP A 146 -52.16 -30.23 21.65
C ASP A 146 -51.95 -31.72 21.92
N ASP A 147 -51.07 -32.38 21.19
CA ASP A 147 -50.59 -33.71 21.55
C ASP A 147 -49.50 -33.68 22.65
N LEU A 148 -49.23 -34.83 23.26
CA LEU A 148 -48.27 -34.98 24.36
C LEU A 148 -46.85 -34.57 23.94
N GLU A 149 -46.44 -34.91 22.72
CA GLU A 149 -45.12 -34.59 22.17
C GLU A 149 -44.94 -33.06 22.08
N THR A 150 -45.94 -32.36 21.57
CA THR A 150 -45.95 -30.90 21.43
C THR A 150 -45.88 -30.22 22.80
N ARG A 151 -46.60 -30.73 23.80
CA ARG A 151 -46.55 -30.22 25.19
C ARG A 151 -45.15 -30.39 25.79
N ILE A 152 -44.53 -31.55 25.63
CA ILE A 152 -43.16 -31.82 26.12
C ILE A 152 -42.13 -30.93 25.42
N ILE A 153 -42.18 -30.82 24.09
CA ILE A 153 -41.26 -29.97 23.31
C ILE A 153 -41.37 -28.51 23.75
N ARG A 154 -42.60 -28.01 23.94
CA ARG A 154 -42.85 -26.64 24.40
C ARG A 154 -42.28 -26.39 25.80
N PHE A 155 -42.44 -27.34 26.71
CA PHE A 155 -41.88 -27.26 28.05
C PHE A 155 -40.36 -27.29 28.05
N VAL A 156 -39.74 -28.24 27.36
CA VAL A 156 -38.27 -28.32 27.28
C VAL A 156 -37.72 -27.03 26.68
N ARG A 157 -38.37 -26.47 25.65
CA ARG A 157 -37.98 -25.17 25.08
C ARG A 157 -38.11 -24.03 26.10
N SER A 158 -39.20 -23.97 26.87
CA SER A 158 -39.41 -22.90 27.86
C SER A 158 -38.49 -23.02 29.09
N VAL A 159 -37.86 -24.17 29.29
CA VAL A 159 -36.94 -24.42 30.40
C VAL A 159 -35.49 -24.15 29.99
N TYR A 160 -35.08 -24.51 28.78
CA TYR A 160 -33.70 -24.32 28.29
C TYR A 160 -33.45 -22.97 27.59
N PHE A 161 -34.48 -22.25 27.16
CA PHE A 161 -34.33 -20.99 26.41
C PHE A 161 -35.08 -19.82 27.06
N ARG A 162 -35.01 -19.70 28.40
CA ARG A 162 -35.58 -18.56 29.14
C ARG A 162 -34.86 -17.25 28.88
#